data_AF-A0A2A3YBG3-F1
#
_entry.id   AF-A0A2A3YBG3-F1
#
_cell.length_a   1.000
_cell.length_b   1.000
_cell.length_c   1.000
_cell.angle_alpha   90.00
_cell.angle_beta   90.00
_cell.angle_gamma   90.00
#
_symmetry.space_group_name_H-M   'P 1'
#
loop_
_entity.id
_entity.type
_entity.pdbx_description
1 polymer ?
#
loop_
_entity_poly.entity_id
_entity_poly.type
_entity_poly.pdbx_seq_one_letter_code
_entity_poly.pdbx_strand_id
1 'polypeptide(L)'
;MSTAELTEARIRADLGACAGLPADEVEPGDALADLGIDSIRLMNLVELWRAAGANVDFPRLAASEHVEALVAAVLDAAPVR
;
A
#
# COMPACT_ATOMS: atom_id res chain seq x y z
N MET A 1 9.46 -19.26 -2.59
CA MET A 1 9.06 -18.04 -1.87
C MET A 1 7.61 -17.80 -2.25
N SER A 2 6.68 -17.85 -1.28
CA SER A 2 5.25 -17.76 -1.58
C SER A 2 4.92 -16.35 -2.03
N THR A 3 4.61 -16.19 -3.30
CA THR A 3 4.02 -14.97 -3.87
C THR A 3 2.60 -14.86 -3.33
N ALA A 4 2.44 -14.30 -2.14
CA ALA A 4 1.12 -14.03 -1.61
C ALA A 4 0.50 -12.90 -2.44
N GLU A 5 -0.63 -13.19 -3.08
CA GLU A 5 -1.41 -12.22 -3.83
C GLU A 5 -1.70 -10.98 -2.96
N LEU A 6 -1.51 -9.78 -3.52
CA LEU A 6 -1.88 -8.57 -2.82
C LEU A 6 -3.41 -8.50 -2.74
N THR A 7 -3.89 -8.43 -1.52
CA THR A 7 -5.30 -8.21 -1.18
C THR A 7 -5.42 -6.91 -0.41
N GLU A 8 -6.61 -6.31 -0.38
CA GLU A 8 -6.89 -5.13 0.43
C GLU A 8 -6.45 -5.32 1.89
N ALA A 9 -6.79 -6.46 2.50
CA ALA A 9 -6.41 -6.77 3.87
C ALA A 9 -4.89 -6.79 4.07
N ARG A 10 -4.14 -7.31 3.09
CA ARG A 10 -2.67 -7.29 3.13
C ARG A 10 -2.12 -5.86 3.01
N ILE A 11 -2.66 -5.07 2.08
CA ILE A 11 -2.23 -3.68 1.85
C ILE A 11 -2.47 -2.84 3.12
N ARG A 12 -3.65 -2.96 3.74
CA ARG A 12 -3.97 -2.29 5.01
C ARG A 12 -3.07 -2.75 6.15
N ALA A 13 -2.74 -4.03 6.22
CA ALA A 13 -1.79 -4.54 7.21
C ALA A 13 -0.37 -4.00 7.00
N ASP A 14 0.10 -3.88 5.75
CA ASP A 14 1.40 -3.29 5.44
C ASP A 14 1.44 -1.79 5.79
N LEU A 15 0.36 -1.06 5.51
CA LEU A 15 0.20 0.35 5.93
C LEU A 15 0.23 0.49 7.44
N GLY A 16 -0.54 -0.33 8.17
CA GLY A 16 -0.57 -0.33 9.63
C GLY A 16 0.81 -0.62 10.21
N ALA A 17 1.49 -1.67 9.72
CA ALA A 17 2.85 -1.98 10.14
C ALA A 17 3.83 -0.83 9.89
N CYS A 18 3.65 -0.09 8.79
CA CYS A 18 4.46 1.09 8.49
C CYS A 18 4.14 2.26 9.43
N ALA A 19 2.87 2.48 9.78
CA ALA A 19 2.41 3.52 10.68
C ALA A 19 2.64 3.18 12.18
N GLY A 20 2.92 1.91 12.51
CA GLY A 20 2.95 1.43 13.89
C GLY A 20 1.55 1.20 14.48
N LEU A 21 0.55 1.00 13.62
CA LEU A 21 -0.85 0.76 13.96
C LEU A 21 -1.26 -0.67 13.61
N PRO A 22 -2.23 -1.26 14.31
CA PRO A 22 -2.82 -2.52 13.89
C PRO A 22 -3.69 -2.31 12.63
N ALA A 23 -3.85 -3.36 11.82
CA ALA A 23 -4.48 -3.26 10.50
C ALA A 23 -5.97 -2.86 10.55
N ASP A 24 -6.64 -3.16 11.66
CA ASP A 24 -8.02 -2.81 11.97
C ASP A 24 -8.20 -1.37 12.45
N GLU A 25 -7.10 -0.64 12.73
CA GLU A 25 -7.12 0.80 12.98
C GLU A 25 -6.82 1.64 11.73
N VAL A 26 -6.51 1.00 10.58
CA VAL A 26 -6.31 1.67 9.29
C VAL A 26 -7.61 1.64 8.53
N GLU A 27 -8.38 2.72 8.55
CA GLU A 27 -9.69 2.82 7.93
C GLU A 27 -9.60 3.30 6.46
N PRO A 28 -10.53 2.91 5.58
CA PRO A 28 -10.51 3.28 4.16
C PRO A 28 -10.47 4.80 3.91
N GLY A 29 -11.12 5.58 4.78
CA GLY A 29 -11.20 7.03 4.67
C GLY A 29 -10.00 7.79 5.26
N ASP A 30 -9.08 7.11 5.93
CA ASP A 30 -7.94 7.77 6.56
C ASP A 30 -7.03 8.40 5.51
N ALA A 31 -6.60 9.64 5.78
CA ALA A 31 -5.60 10.28 4.96
C ALA A 31 -4.24 9.61 5.21
N LEU A 32 -3.51 9.31 4.14
CA LEU A 32 -2.19 8.68 4.25
C LEU A 32 -1.21 9.54 5.09
N ALA A 33 -1.34 10.87 4.98
CA ALA A 33 -0.54 11.81 5.76
C ALA A 33 -0.85 11.74 7.26
N ASP A 34 -2.12 11.55 7.65
CA ASP A 34 -2.53 11.44 9.05
C ASP A 34 -2.05 10.12 9.69
N LEU A 35 -1.96 9.05 8.88
CA LEU A 35 -1.33 7.79 9.25
C LEU A 35 0.22 7.87 9.30
N GLY A 36 0.80 9.01 8.94
CA GLY A 36 2.25 9.21 8.89
C GLY A 36 2.94 8.50 7.73
N ILE A 37 2.22 8.15 6.66
CA ILE A 37 2.77 7.56 5.44
C ILE A 37 3.37 8.67 4.58
N ASP A 38 4.65 8.95 4.84
CA ASP A 38 5.45 9.88 4.04
C ASP A 38 6.04 9.22 2.77
N SER A 39 6.76 10.02 1.97
CA SER A 39 7.38 9.56 0.73
C SER A 39 8.36 8.39 0.92
N ILE A 40 9.13 8.37 2.02
CA ILE A 40 10.13 7.32 2.28
C ILE A 40 9.42 6.01 2.61
N ARG A 41 8.40 6.09 3.47
CA ARG A 41 7.55 4.95 3.83
C ARG A 41 6.82 4.39 2.61
N LEU A 42 6.29 5.27 1.77
CA LEU A 42 5.63 4.87 0.53
C LEU A 42 6.61 4.20 -0.45
N MET A 43 7.85 4.69 -0.57
CA MET A 43 8.88 4.02 -1.38
C MET A 43 9.19 2.61 -0.88
N ASN A 44 9.31 2.42 0.44
CA ASN A 44 9.53 1.10 1.03
C ASN A 44 8.36 0.14 0.74
N LEU A 45 7.11 0.62 0.82
CA LEU A 45 5.93 -0.16 0.47
C LEU A 45 5.90 -0.55 -1.01
N VAL A 46 6.27 0.38 -1.91
CA VAL A 46 6.41 0.10 -3.34
C VAL A 46 7.41 -1.02 -3.59
N GLU A 47 8.59 -0.98 -2.95
CA GLU A 47 9.60 -2.04 -3.08
C GLU A 47 9.10 -3.38 -2.54
N LEU A 48 8.44 -3.38 -1.38
CA LEU A 48 7.84 -4.56 -0.78
C LEU A 48 6.81 -5.22 -1.71
N TRP A 49 5.89 -4.42 -2.28
CA TRP A 49 4.85 -4.91 -3.16
C TRP A 49 5.40 -5.37 -4.51
N ARG A 50 6.42 -4.69 -5.06
CA ARG A 50 7.15 -5.16 -6.24
C ARG A 50 7.83 -6.51 -6.00
N ALA A 51 8.47 -6.69 -4.84
CA ALA A 51 9.07 -7.96 -4.46
C ALA A 51 8.00 -9.08 -4.32
N ALA A 52 6.76 -8.73 -4.01
CA ALA A 52 5.60 -9.63 -4.03
C ALA A 52 4.97 -9.84 -5.43
N GLY A 53 5.54 -9.24 -6.48
CA GLY A 53 5.08 -9.41 -7.87
C GLY A 53 4.12 -8.34 -8.39
N ALA A 54 3.85 -7.29 -7.60
CA ALA A 54 2.98 -6.19 -8.01
C ALA A 54 3.66 -5.23 -8.97
N ASN A 55 2.91 -4.73 -9.96
CA ASN A 55 3.40 -3.76 -10.93
C ASN A 55 3.06 -2.32 -10.52
N VAL A 56 3.48 -1.92 -9.32
CA VAL A 56 3.20 -0.58 -8.76
C VAL A 56 4.42 0.32 -8.87
N ASP A 57 4.24 1.64 -8.88
CA ASP A 57 5.34 2.61 -8.81
C ASP A 57 5.01 3.79 -7.89
N PHE A 58 6.04 4.49 -7.44
CA PHE A 58 5.86 5.61 -6.53
C PHE A 58 4.98 6.73 -7.10
N PRO A 59 5.18 7.22 -8.34
CA PRO A 59 4.34 8.30 -8.88
C PRO A 59 2.84 7.97 -8.91
N ARG A 60 2.47 6.74 -9.29
CA ARG A 60 1.08 6.28 -9.29
C ARG A 60 0.50 6.28 -7.88
N LEU A 61 1.24 5.73 -6.92
CA LEU A 61 0.75 5.58 -5.56
C LEU A 61 0.74 6.91 -4.78
N ALA A 62 1.72 7.79 -5.03
CA ALA A 62 1.82 9.11 -4.40
C ALA A 62 0.68 10.07 -4.81
N ALA A 63 -0.09 9.74 -5.85
CA ALA A 63 -1.30 10.47 -6.21
C ALA A 63 -2.51 10.11 -5.32
N SER A 64 -2.39 9.09 -4.45
CA SER A 64 -3.47 8.67 -3.56
C SER A 64 -3.43 9.50 -2.28
N GLU A 65 -4.56 10.11 -1.91
CA GLU A 65 -4.66 10.90 -0.67
C GLU A 65 -5.14 10.05 0.52
N HIS A 66 -6.00 9.05 0.26
CA HIS A 66 -6.64 8.20 1.26
C HIS A 66 -6.29 6.71 1.08
N VAL A 67 -6.47 5.91 2.14
CA VAL A 67 -6.20 4.46 2.14
C VAL A 67 -6.97 3.75 1.03
N GLU A 68 -8.26 4.03 0.85
CA GLU A 68 -9.09 3.37 -0.18
C GLU A 68 -8.55 3.62 -1.60
N ALA A 69 -8.10 4.85 -1.88
CA ALA A 69 -7.56 5.22 -3.18
C ALA A 69 -6.23 4.50 -3.44
N LEU A 70 -5.38 4.39 -2.41
CA LEU A 70 -4.12 3.66 -2.50
C LEU A 70 -4.35 2.17 -2.73
N VAL A 71 -5.27 1.55 -1.98
CA VAL A 71 -5.65 0.14 -2.15
C VAL A 71 -6.13 -0.10 -3.58
N ALA A 72 -7.04 0.73 -4.09
CA ALA A 72 -7.52 0.61 -5.45
C ALA A 72 -6.39 0.74 -6.48
N ALA A 73 -5.47 1.71 -6.28
CA ALA A 73 -4.34 1.92 -7.17
C ALA A 73 -3.38 0.72 -7.23
N VAL A 74 -3.18 0.04 -6.10
CA VAL A 74 -2.35 -1.17 -5.99
C VAL A 74 -3.05 -2.38 -6.61
N LEU A 75 -4.35 -2.58 -6.35
CA LEU A 75 -5.10 -3.74 -6.88
C LEU A 75 -5.38 -3.64 -8.38
N ASP A 76 -5.51 -2.42 -8.92
CA ASP A 76 -5.65 -2.15 -10.36
C ASP A 76 -4.31 -2.29 -11.12
N ALA A 77 -3.19 -2.40 -10.41
CA ALA A 77 -1.90 -2.61 -11.04
C ALA A 77 -1.84 -4.02 -11.66
N ALA A 78 -2.05 -4.10 -12.97
CA ALA A 78 -1.98 -5.36 -13.71
C ALA A 78 -0.66 -6.10 -13.41
N PRO A 79 -0.70 -7.41 -13.10
CA PRO A 79 0.49 -8.16 -12.72
C PRO A 79 1.57 -8.10 -13.80
N VAL A 80 2.84 -8.10 -13.37
CA VAL A 80 3.97 -8.20 -14.29
C VAL A 80 3.89 -9.56 -15.00
N ARG A 81 3.77 -9.55 -16.33
CA ARG A 81 3.71 -10.76 -17.17
C ARG A 81 5.01 -11.54 -17.16
#